data_AF-A0A4S2HD16-F1
#
_entry.id   AF-A0A4S2HD16-F1
#
_cell.length_a   1.000
_cell.length_b   1.000
_cell.length_c   1.000
_cell.angle_alpha   90.00
_cell.angle_beta   90.00
_cell.angle_gamma   90.00
#
_symmetry.space_group_name_H-M   'P 1'
#
loop_
_entity.id
_entity.type
_entity.pdbx_description
1 polymer ?
#
loop_
_entity_poly.entity_id
_entity_poly.type
_entity_poly.pdbx_seq_one_letter_code
_entity_poly.pdbx_strand_id
1 'polypeptide(L)'
;MKEQQTGTIEIPLQERYMISLKEASAYFHIGIKKMRRMAEDNEGGFALFLGNRYLICRPKFEEYLLKVMENSRTEQEICDDEISH
;
A
#
# COMPACT_ATOMS: atom_id res chain seq x y z
N MET A 1 -23.55 0.82 -32.58
CA MET A 1 -22.29 1.00 -31.84
C MET A 1 -22.03 -0.32 -31.14
N LYS A 2 -20.92 -1.01 -31.43
CA LYS A 2 -20.66 -2.34 -30.88
C LYS A 2 -20.13 -2.19 -29.45
N GLU A 3 -20.87 -2.70 -28.47
CA GLU A 3 -20.36 -2.92 -27.11
C GLU A 3 -19.14 -3.86 -27.20
N GLN A 4 -17.98 -3.34 -26.79
CA GLN A 4 -16.80 -4.16 -26.61
C GLN A 4 -16.97 -4.88 -25.27
N GLN A 5 -17.41 -6.13 -25.32
CA GLN A 5 -17.24 -7.07 -24.22
C GLN A 5 -15.74 -7.24 -23.99
N THR A 6 -15.20 -6.53 -23.01
CA THR A 6 -13.88 -6.83 -22.46
C THR A 6 -13.99 -8.19 -21.78
N GLY A 7 -13.42 -9.24 -22.36
CA GLY A 7 -13.31 -10.54 -21.72
C GLY A 7 -12.67 -10.36 -20.35
N THR A 8 -13.43 -10.58 -19.29
CA THR A 8 -12.94 -10.44 -17.92
C THR A 8 -12.04 -11.63 -17.63
N ILE A 9 -10.73 -11.44 -17.81
CA ILE A 9 -9.75 -12.38 -17.27
C ILE A 9 -9.82 -12.22 -15.75
N GLU A 10 -10.48 -13.17 -15.09
CA GLU A 10 -10.56 -13.22 -13.63
C GLU A 10 -9.21 -13.67 -13.06
N ILE A 11 -8.30 -12.71 -12.90
CA ILE A 11 -7.01 -12.95 -12.24
C ILE A 11 -7.24 -12.87 -10.72
N PRO A 12 -6.80 -13.86 -9.93
CA PRO A 12 -6.81 -13.80 -8.47
C PRO A 12 -6.07 -12.56 -7.94
N LEU A 13 -6.47 -12.05 -6.78
CA LEU A 13 -5.88 -10.83 -6.22
C LEU A 13 -4.36 -10.95 -5.98
N GLN A 14 -3.92 -12.14 -5.61
CA GLN A 14 -2.53 -12.54 -5.38
C GLN A 14 -1.69 -12.56 -6.65
N GLU A 15 -2.31 -12.54 -7.84
CA GLU A 15 -1.63 -12.57 -9.13
C GLU A 15 -1.66 -11.20 -9.83
N ARG A 16 -2.54 -10.29 -9.39
CA ARG A 16 -2.63 -8.93 -9.95
C ARG A 16 -1.42 -8.08 -9.56
N TYR A 17 -0.76 -7.49 -10.56
CA TYR A 17 0.36 -6.57 -10.35
C TYR A 17 -0.10 -5.21 -9.79
N MET A 18 -1.14 -4.63 -10.39
CA MET A 18 -1.78 -3.41 -9.91
C MET A 18 -3.13 -3.76 -9.32
N ILE A 19 -3.39 -3.28 -8.11
CA ILE A 19 -4.64 -3.50 -7.39
C ILE A 19 -5.22 -2.15 -6.98
N SER A 20 -6.55 -2.03 -6.95
CA SER A 20 -7.22 -0.82 -6.50
C SER A 20 -7.13 -0.63 -4.99
N LEU A 21 -7.41 0.57 -4.49
CA LEU A 21 -7.47 0.83 -3.05
C LEU A 21 -8.38 -0.13 -2.27
N LYS A 22 -9.51 -0.56 -2.86
CA LYS A 22 -10.44 -1.51 -2.23
C LYS A 22 -9.81 -2.90 -2.10
N GLU A 23 -9.16 -3.34 -3.16
CA GLU A 23 -8.47 -4.63 -3.23
C GLU A 23 -7.24 -4.64 -2.34
N ALA A 24 -6.43 -3.58 -2.35
CA ALA A 24 -5.29 -3.41 -1.46
C ALA A 24 -5.71 -3.41 0.00
N SER A 25 -6.86 -2.80 0.32
CA SER A 25 -7.41 -2.82 1.67
C SER A 25 -7.75 -4.24 2.14
N ALA A 26 -8.32 -5.07 1.26
CA ALA A 26 -8.59 -6.48 1.57
C ALA A 26 -7.31 -7.33 1.60
N TYR A 27 -6.35 -7.06 0.73
CA TYR A 27 -5.09 -7.81 0.64
C TYR A 27 -4.19 -7.56 1.86
N PHE A 28 -3.90 -6.29 2.14
CA PHE A 28 -2.98 -5.87 3.21
C PHE A 28 -3.67 -5.65 4.56
N HIS A 29 -5.00 -5.79 4.63
CA HIS A 29 -5.80 -5.55 5.84
C HIS A 29 -5.64 -4.13 6.42
N ILE A 30 -5.43 -3.13 5.54
CA ILE A 30 -5.33 -1.71 5.91
C ILE A 30 -6.59 -1.00 5.43
N GLY A 31 -7.26 -0.24 6.30
CA GLY A 31 -8.50 0.44 5.93
C GLY A 31 -8.36 1.38 4.73
N ILE A 32 -9.37 1.43 3.85
CA ILE A 32 -9.36 2.20 2.59
C ILE A 32 -8.96 3.67 2.79
N LYS A 33 -9.42 4.31 3.87
CA LYS A 33 -9.06 5.71 4.18
C LYS A 33 -7.56 5.88 4.43
N LYS A 34 -6.94 4.94 5.15
CA LYS A 34 -5.50 4.94 5.42
C LYS A 34 -4.71 4.59 4.16
N MET A 35 -5.14 3.60 3.39
CA MET A 35 -4.55 3.28 2.08
C MET A 35 -4.60 4.48 1.13
N ARG A 36 -5.69 5.25 1.14
CA ARG A 36 -5.81 6.46 0.33
C ARG A 36 -4.80 7.52 0.74
N ARG A 37 -4.68 7.82 2.05
CA ARG A 37 -3.66 8.75 2.56
C ARG A 37 -2.26 8.30 2.19
N MET A 38 -1.93 7.03 2.41
CA MET A 38 -0.63 6.46 2.02
C MET A 38 -0.35 6.56 0.52
N ALA A 39 -1.38 6.43 -0.33
CA ALA A 39 -1.25 6.60 -1.78
C ALA A 39 -1.11 8.07 -2.21
N GLU A 40 -1.69 8.99 -1.45
CA GLU A 40 -1.53 10.45 -1.62
C GLU A 40 -0.13 10.90 -1.20
N ASP A 41 0.35 10.41 -0.06
CA ASP A 41 1.70 10.67 0.47
C ASP A 41 2.77 10.04 -0.43
N ASN A 42 2.49 8.84 -0.99
CA ASN A 42 3.32 8.07 -1.91
C ASN A 42 4.80 7.90 -1.48
N GLU A 43 5.04 7.91 -0.17
CA GLU A 43 6.35 7.65 0.44
C GLU A 43 6.74 6.20 0.15
N GLY A 44 7.55 5.97 -0.88
CA GLY A 44 7.91 4.62 -1.35
C GLY A 44 7.48 4.31 -2.78
N GLY A 45 6.80 5.22 -3.47
CA GLY A 45 6.56 5.13 -4.92
C GLY A 45 5.76 3.89 -5.35
N PHE A 46 4.85 3.44 -4.49
CA PHE A 46 3.98 2.28 -4.72
C PHE A 46 2.61 2.65 -5.28
N ALA A 47 2.23 3.92 -5.27
CA ALA A 47 0.93 4.38 -5.77
C ALA A 47 1.04 5.02 -7.16
N LEU A 48 0.08 4.72 -8.02
CA LEU A 48 -0.15 5.37 -9.31
C LEU A 48 -1.53 6.04 -9.31
N PHE A 49 -1.56 7.33 -9.62
CA PHE A 49 -2.81 8.05 -9.86
C PHE A 49 -3.22 7.92 -11.33
N LEU A 50 -4.34 7.25 -11.59
CA LEU A 50 -4.86 7.02 -12.93
C LEU A 50 -6.23 7.68 -13.08
N GLY A 51 -6.24 8.90 -13.60
CA GLY A 51 -7.45 9.69 -13.83
C GLY A 51 -8.11 10.16 -12.53
N ASN A 52 -8.98 9.32 -11.96
CA ASN A 52 -9.75 9.63 -10.74
C ASN A 52 -9.56 8.59 -9.62
N ARG A 53 -8.69 7.60 -9.82
CA ARG A 53 -8.48 6.49 -8.88
C ARG A 53 -7.01 6.24 -8.66
N TYR A 54 -6.68 5.83 -7.44
CA TYR A 54 -5.37 5.30 -7.12
C TYR A 54 -5.33 3.79 -7.38
N LEU A 55 -4.24 3.36 -7.98
CA LEU A 55 -3.83 1.98 -8.09
C LEU A 55 -2.55 1.80 -7.27
N ILE A 56 -2.46 0.67 -6.59
CA ILE A 56 -1.32 0.27 -5.78
C ILE A 56 -0.55 -0.79 -6.56
N CYS A 57 0.74 -0.55 -6.76
CA CYS A 57 1.68 -1.55 -7.22
C CYS A 57 1.98 -2.50 -6.07
N ARG A 58 1.41 -3.70 -6.13
CA ARG A 58 1.48 -4.69 -5.04
C ARG A 58 2.90 -5.02 -4.60
N PRO A 59 3.85 -5.41 -5.50
CA PRO A 59 5.20 -5.79 -5.07
C PRO A 59 5.97 -4.62 -4.45
N LYS A 60 5.77 -3.39 -4.95
CA LYS A 60 6.40 -2.20 -4.34
C LYS A 60 5.86 -1.90 -2.95
N PHE A 61 4.56 -2.10 -2.73
CA PHE A 61 3.98 -1.91 -1.41
C PHE A 61 4.41 -3.01 -0.43
N GLU A 62 4.55 -4.26 -0.89
CA GLU A 62 5.14 -5.35 -0.10
C GLU A 62 6.58 -5.01 0.34
N GLU A 63 7.43 -4.56 -0.59
CA GLU A 63 8.81 -4.11 -0.29
C GLU A 63 8.83 -2.92 0.69
N TYR A 64 7.93 -1.95 0.51
CA TYR A 64 7.78 -0.84 1.44
C TYR A 64 7.43 -1.31 2.85
N LEU A 65 6.48 -2.24 2.99
CA LEU A 65 6.11 -2.78 4.30
C LEU A 65 7.27 -3.53 4.95
N LEU A 66 8.02 -4.33 4.19
CA LEU A 66 9.22 -5.01 4.67
C LEU A 66 10.25 -4.01 5.19
N LYS A 67 10.54 -2.96 4.42
CA LYS A 67 11.49 -1.90 4.81
C LYS A 67 11.04 -1.16 6.07
N VAL A 68 9.76 -0.83 6.20
CA VAL A 68 9.21 -0.19 7.40
C VAL A 68 9.33 -1.11 8.62
N MET A 69 9.09 -2.41 8.45
CA MET A 69 9.24 -3.40 9.52
C MET A 69 10.71 -3.61 9.92
N GLU A 70 11.65 -3.58 8.97
CA GLU A 70 13.09 -3.68 9.23
C GLU A 70 13.63 -2.45 9.98
N ASN A 71 13.15 -1.26 9.62
CA ASN A 71 13.54 0.00 10.27
C ASN A 71 12.99 0.17 11.70
N SER A 72 11.99 -0.64 12.09
CA SER A 72 11.39 -0.60 13.43
C SER A 72 12.34 -1.08 14.55
N ARG A 73 13.59 -1.47 14.25
CA ARG A 73 14.62 -1.79 15.26
C ARG A 73 15.51 -0.61 15.67
N THR A 74 15.37 0.58 15.08
CA THR A 74 16.34 1.68 15.32
C THR A 74 15.79 2.90 16.05
N GLU A 75 14.48 2.96 16.37
CA GLU A 75 13.89 4.13 17.08
C GLU A 75 13.20 3.79 18.41
N GLN A 76 13.50 2.65 19.04
CA GLN A 76 13.03 2.33 20.40
C GLN A 76 14.08 2.43 21.51
N GLU A 77 15.29 2.93 21.23
CA GLU A 77 16.32 3.18 22.27
C GLU A 77 16.69 4.66 22.40
N ILE A 78 15.72 5.55 22.67
CA ILE A 78 15.97 6.80 23.41
C ILE A 78 14.71 7.12 24.22
N CYS A 79 14.68 6.68 25.48
CA CYS A 79 14.04 7.36 26.61
C CYS A 79 14.15 6.46 27.85
N ASP A 80 15.29 6.53 28.55
CA ASP A 80 15.39 6.27 29.99
C ASP A 80 16.66 6.96 30.54
N ASP A 81 16.86 8.24 30.19
CA ASP A 81 17.79 9.14 30.88
C ASP A 81 17.03 10.41 31.25
N GLU A 82 16.14 10.33 32.24
CA GLU A 82 15.68 11.46 33.07
C GLU A 82 14.89 10.89 34.27
N ILE A 83 15.57 10.22 35.22
CA ILE A 83 15.20 10.35 36.64
C ILE A 83 16.44 10.89 37.35
N SER A 84 16.47 12.21 37.47
CA SER A 84 17.31 12.89 38.44
C SER A 84 16.85 12.50 39.86
N HIS A 85 17.68 11.77 40.60
CA HIS A 85 18.17 12.08 41.96
C HIS A 85 19.04 10.94 42.48
#